data_AF-A0A349LUV5-F1
#
_entry.id   AF-A0A349LUV5-F1
#
_cell.length_a   1.000
_cell.length_b   1.000
_cell.length_c   1.000
_cell.angle_alpha   90.00
_cell.angle_beta   90.00
_cell.angle_gamma   90.00
#
_symmetry.space_group_name_H-M   'P 1'
#
loop_
_entity.id
_entity.type
_entity.pdbx_description
1 polymer ?
#
loop_
_entity_poly.entity_id
_entity_poly.type
_entity_poly.pdbx_seq_one_letter_code
_entity_poly.pdbx_strand_id
1 'polypeptide(L)'
;MLRWKRQQGVALVISLLMLVAITLLAVSALRNTVLQEKMAGNLTDAEISRQVVEMTLNQVAGQLPPVNAPAWFVQAIPAPVQGTPDVWKNSAFWNNAGQVVVAVNGRNYTGQYIVENLGFWTSRQDPTCKPKENPLCERQTYRITARNQPVEGRAAVMMQVIWRM
;
A
#
# COMPACT_ATOMS: atom_id res chain seq x y z
N MET A 1 25.22 -58.36 -51.99
CA MET A 1 25.36 -58.35 -50.52
C MET A 1 25.82 -56.97 -50.06
N LEU A 2 24.92 -56.10 -49.59
CA LEU A 2 25.29 -54.77 -49.06
C LEU A 2 25.62 -54.88 -47.56
N ARG A 3 26.89 -54.73 -47.20
CA ARG A 3 27.36 -54.65 -45.81
C ARG A 3 27.01 -53.28 -45.23
N TRP A 4 26.03 -53.23 -44.35
CA TRP A 4 25.74 -52.06 -43.52
C TRP A 4 26.85 -51.89 -42.48
N LYS A 5 27.60 -50.79 -42.54
CA LYS A 5 28.62 -50.43 -41.54
C LYS A 5 27.92 -50.15 -40.21
N ARG A 6 28.24 -50.95 -39.18
CA ARG A 6 27.92 -50.65 -37.77
C ARG A 6 28.76 -49.45 -37.31
N GLN A 7 28.19 -48.26 -37.32
CA GLN A 7 28.64 -47.16 -36.46
C GLN A 7 27.80 -47.21 -35.18
N GLN A 8 28.37 -47.69 -34.07
CA GLN A 8 27.63 -47.89 -32.81
C GLN A 8 28.20 -47.15 -31.58
N GLY A 9 29.08 -46.15 -31.76
CA GLY A 9 29.64 -45.40 -30.61
C GLY A 9 29.14 -43.96 -30.47
N VAL A 10 28.99 -43.23 -31.58
CA VAL A 10 28.84 -41.76 -31.55
C VAL A 10 27.39 -41.29 -31.36
N ALA A 11 26.40 -42.11 -31.76
CA ALA A 11 24.98 -41.75 -31.67
C ALA A 11 24.52 -41.48 -30.22
N LEU A 12 25.00 -42.27 -29.25
CA LEU A 12 24.70 -42.06 -27.83
C LEU A 12 25.23 -40.71 -27.34
N VAL A 13 26.46 -40.36 -27.68
CA VAL A 13 27.09 -39.10 -27.26
C VAL A 13 26.34 -37.90 -27.83
N ILE A 14 25.96 -37.95 -29.11
CA ILE A 14 25.17 -36.88 -29.75
C ILE A 14 23.79 -36.76 -29.09
N SER A 15 23.12 -37.88 -28.79
CA SER A 15 21.82 -37.86 -28.10
C SER A 15 21.91 -37.26 -26.69
N LEU A 16 22.98 -37.55 -25.94
CA LEU A 16 23.20 -36.98 -24.61
C LEU A 16 23.47 -35.47 -24.68
N LEU A 17 24.30 -35.04 -25.64
CA LEU A 17 24.57 -33.61 -25.87
C LEU A 17 23.30 -32.84 -26.23
N MET A 18 22.47 -33.42 -27.11
CA MET A 18 21.17 -32.83 -27.47
C MET A 18 20.22 -32.78 -26.27
N LEU A 19 20.15 -33.86 -25.47
CA LEU A 19 19.34 -33.88 -24.25
C LEU A 19 19.77 -32.78 -23.29
N VAL A 20 21.08 -32.62 -23.05
CA VAL A 20 21.63 -31.58 -22.16
C VAL A 20 21.37 -30.18 -22.72
N ALA A 21 21.50 -29.97 -24.03
CA ALA A 21 21.20 -28.68 -24.63
C ALA A 21 19.71 -28.31 -24.44
N ILE A 22 18.79 -29.24 -24.66
CA ILE A 22 17.35 -29.03 -24.48
C ILE A 22 17.02 -28.79 -23.00
N THR A 23 17.61 -29.54 -22.07
CA THR A 23 17.34 -29.35 -20.63
C THR A 23 17.80 -27.99 -20.14
N LEU A 24 18.96 -27.50 -20.59
CA LEU A 24 19.44 -26.16 -20.24
C LEU A 24 18.51 -25.05 -20.75
N LEU A 25 18.03 -25.17 -21.99
CA LEU A 25 17.06 -24.22 -22.55
C LEU A 25 15.74 -24.26 -21.77
N ALA A 26 15.25 -25.46 -21.44
CA ALA A 26 14.03 -25.64 -20.65
C ALA A 26 14.16 -25.03 -19.26
N VAL A 27 15.27 -25.29 -18.54
CA VAL A 27 15.52 -24.74 -17.20
C VAL A 27 15.66 -23.22 -17.24
N SER A 28 16.31 -22.66 -18.27
CA SER A 28 16.42 -21.21 -18.43
C SER A 28 15.05 -20.56 -18.62
N ALA A 29 14.17 -21.15 -19.42
CA ALA A 29 12.81 -20.66 -19.61
C ALA A 29 12.00 -20.70 -18.30
N LEU A 30 12.08 -21.81 -17.56
CA LEU A 30 11.39 -21.97 -16.28
C LEU A 30 11.84 -20.94 -15.22
N ARG A 31 13.15 -20.65 -15.15
CA ARG A 31 13.67 -19.62 -14.22
C ARG A 31 13.07 -18.25 -14.50
N ASN A 32 12.92 -17.88 -15.77
CA ASN A 32 12.30 -16.61 -16.15
C ASN A 32 10.82 -16.57 -15.74
N THR A 33 10.07 -17.66 -15.96
CA THR A 33 8.67 -17.76 -15.54
C THR A 33 8.52 -17.61 -14.03
N VAL A 34 9.36 -18.26 -13.24
CA VAL A 34 9.34 -18.17 -11.77
C VAL A 34 9.61 -16.73 -11.29
N LEU A 35 10.54 -16.01 -11.93
CA LEU A 35 10.79 -14.61 -11.60
C LEU A 35 9.58 -13.72 -11.95
N GLN A 36 8.96 -13.94 -13.10
CA GLN A 36 7.75 -13.22 -13.50
C GLN A 36 6.59 -13.46 -12.55
N GLU A 37 6.39 -14.71 -12.11
CA GLU A 37 5.36 -15.06 -11.13
C GLU A 37 5.58 -14.37 -9.77
N LYS A 38 6.83 -14.35 -9.27
CA LYS A 38 7.17 -13.62 -8.03
C LYS A 38 6.91 -12.11 -8.15
N MET A 39 7.28 -11.51 -9.28
CA MET A 39 7.01 -10.09 -9.53
C MET A 39 5.51 -9.81 -9.62
N ALA A 40 4.75 -10.66 -10.32
CA ALA A 40 3.29 -10.55 -10.39
C ALA A 40 2.65 -10.66 -9.01
N GLY A 41 3.07 -11.63 -8.19
CA GLY A 41 2.59 -11.78 -6.81
C GLY A 41 2.86 -10.56 -5.94
N ASN A 42 4.06 -9.97 -6.03
CA ASN A 42 4.40 -8.75 -5.30
C ASN A 42 3.56 -7.53 -5.76
N LEU A 43 3.31 -7.40 -7.06
CA LEU A 43 2.45 -6.35 -7.61
C LEU A 43 1.00 -6.50 -7.12
N THR A 44 0.46 -7.72 -7.12
CA THR A 44 -0.89 -7.98 -6.61
C THR A 44 -1.02 -7.69 -5.11
N ASP A 45 -0.03 -8.05 -4.30
CA ASP A 45 -0.07 -7.75 -2.87
C ASP A 45 0.05 -6.24 -2.58
N ALA A 46 0.86 -5.52 -3.36
CA ALA A 46 0.92 -4.06 -3.31
C ALA A 46 -0.41 -3.40 -3.70
N GLU A 47 -1.12 -3.95 -4.68
CA GLU A 47 -2.42 -3.45 -5.11
C GLU A 47 -3.51 -3.70 -4.05
N ILE A 48 -3.57 -4.90 -3.47
CA ILE A 48 -4.46 -5.20 -2.35
C ILE A 48 -4.18 -4.25 -1.18
N SER A 49 -2.91 -4.02 -0.86
CA SER A 49 -2.52 -3.12 0.23
C SER A 49 -2.96 -1.68 -0.03
N ARG A 50 -2.95 -1.20 -1.27
CA ARG A 50 -3.53 0.10 -1.64
C ARG A 50 -5.04 0.12 -1.45
N GLN A 51 -5.75 -0.88 -1.93
CA GLN A 51 -7.21 -0.98 -1.77
C GLN A 51 -7.61 -0.99 -0.30
N VAL A 52 -6.87 -1.71 0.57
CA VAL A 52 -7.07 -1.69 2.02
C VAL A 52 -6.95 -0.27 2.57
N VAL A 53 -5.90 0.46 2.17
CA VAL A 53 -5.67 1.83 2.64
C VAL A 53 -6.75 2.79 2.13
N GLU A 54 -7.16 2.68 0.88
CA GLU A 54 -8.22 3.52 0.30
C GLU A 54 -9.58 3.28 0.96
N MET A 55 -9.94 2.02 1.21
CA MET A 55 -11.16 1.69 1.95
C MET A 55 -11.11 2.20 3.38
N THR A 56 -9.95 2.07 4.04
CA THR A 56 -9.71 2.60 5.38
C THR A 56 -9.92 4.11 5.40
N LEU A 57 -9.33 4.83 4.44
CA LEU A 57 -9.49 6.28 4.31
C LEU A 57 -10.96 6.67 4.09
N ASN A 58 -11.66 5.98 3.19
CA ASN A 58 -13.06 6.28 2.89
C ASN A 58 -13.95 6.05 4.12
N GLN A 59 -13.76 4.95 4.83
CA GLN A 59 -14.53 4.63 6.03
C GLN A 59 -14.28 5.63 7.16
N VAL A 60 -13.01 5.98 7.41
CA VAL A 60 -12.63 6.97 8.43
C VAL A 60 -13.16 8.35 8.06
N ALA A 61 -13.02 8.77 6.80
CA ALA A 61 -13.53 10.06 6.32
C ALA A 61 -15.05 10.20 6.51
N GLY A 62 -15.81 9.12 6.31
CA GLY A 62 -17.27 9.11 6.56
C GLY A 62 -17.67 9.21 8.03
N GLN A 63 -16.72 9.05 8.96
CA GLN A 63 -16.95 9.15 10.40
C GLN A 63 -16.47 10.48 10.99
N LEU A 64 -15.98 11.42 10.17
CA LEU A 64 -15.51 12.72 10.62
C LEU A 64 -16.66 13.76 10.68
N PRO A 65 -16.72 14.61 11.71
CA PRO A 65 -15.91 14.56 12.94
C PRO A 65 -16.39 13.41 13.86
N PRO A 66 -15.49 12.68 14.53
CA PRO A 66 -15.89 11.57 15.36
C PRO A 66 -16.62 12.06 16.62
N VAL A 67 -17.65 11.33 17.01
CA VAL A 67 -18.50 11.64 18.17
C VAL A 67 -17.72 11.59 19.49
N ASN A 68 -16.78 10.65 19.61
CA ASN A 68 -15.92 10.46 20.78
C ASN A 68 -14.45 10.43 20.35
N ALA A 69 -13.86 11.62 20.22
CA ALA A 69 -12.48 11.78 19.81
C ALA A 69 -11.55 11.87 21.04
N PRO A 70 -10.40 11.16 21.06
CA PRO A 70 -9.36 11.42 22.04
C PRO A 70 -8.90 12.88 22.01
N ALA A 71 -8.41 13.44 23.11
CA ALA A 71 -8.02 14.87 23.19
C ALA A 71 -7.03 15.30 22.08
N TRP A 72 -6.11 14.42 21.69
CA TRP A 72 -5.14 14.66 20.60
C TRP A 72 -5.78 14.79 19.21
N PHE A 73 -7.00 14.29 19.03
CA PHE A 73 -7.76 14.39 17.78
C PHE A 73 -8.39 15.77 17.61
N VAL A 74 -8.83 16.37 18.72
CA VAL A 74 -9.52 17.68 18.73
C VAL A 74 -8.54 18.84 18.84
N GLN A 75 -7.32 18.61 19.33
CA GLN A 75 -6.27 19.61 19.39
C GLN A 75 -5.67 19.86 18.00
N ALA A 76 -5.53 21.14 17.64
CA ALA A 76 -4.83 21.53 16.42
C ALA A 76 -3.39 21.01 16.44
N ILE A 77 -2.87 20.61 15.27
CA ILE A 77 -1.48 20.17 15.17
C ILE A 77 -0.55 21.28 15.68
N PRO A 78 0.41 20.97 16.56
CA PRO A 78 1.42 21.94 17.01
C PRO A 78 2.17 22.54 15.83
N ALA A 79 2.64 23.79 15.99
CA ALA A 79 3.52 24.40 15.01
C ALA A 79 4.77 23.51 14.80
N PRO A 80 5.24 23.32 13.55
CA PRO A 80 6.38 22.46 13.28
C PRO A 80 7.63 23.02 13.99
N VAL A 81 8.30 22.17 14.77
CA VAL A 81 9.55 22.48 15.47
C VAL A 81 10.69 21.76 14.77
N GLN A 82 11.80 22.46 14.55
CA GLN A 82 12.99 21.88 13.94
C GLN A 82 13.49 20.69 14.78
N GLY A 83 13.73 19.54 14.14
CA GLY A 83 14.20 18.33 14.81
C GLY A 83 13.10 17.41 15.33
N THR A 84 11.84 17.83 15.31
CA THR A 84 10.70 16.97 15.66
C THR A 84 10.16 16.27 14.40
N PRO A 85 10.14 14.94 14.33
CA PRO A 85 9.58 14.24 13.19
C PRO A 85 8.05 14.41 13.12
N ASP A 86 7.52 14.39 11.90
CA ASP A 86 6.07 14.36 11.69
C ASP A 86 5.44 13.15 12.41
N VAL A 87 4.21 13.32 12.90
CA VAL A 87 3.46 12.31 13.66
C VAL A 87 3.44 10.96 12.96
N TRP A 88 3.18 10.95 11.64
CA TRP A 88 3.12 9.73 10.84
C TRP A 88 4.47 9.04 10.59
N LYS A 89 5.60 9.75 10.75
CA LYS A 89 6.96 9.16 10.68
C LYS A 89 7.38 8.52 12.00
N ASN A 90 6.76 8.90 13.11
CA ASN A 90 7.10 8.39 14.41
C ASN A 90 6.35 7.08 14.69
N SER A 91 7.10 5.98 14.85
CA SER A 91 6.56 4.64 15.07
C SER A 91 5.73 4.52 16.35
N ALA A 92 5.99 5.35 17.37
CA ALA A 92 5.25 5.32 18.64
C ALA A 92 3.78 5.71 18.47
N PHE A 93 3.46 6.62 17.53
CA PHE A 93 2.08 7.00 17.24
C PHE A 93 1.29 5.85 16.61
N TRP A 94 1.96 5.00 15.83
CA TRP A 94 1.31 3.85 15.22
C TRP A 94 0.99 2.71 16.20
N ASN A 95 1.63 2.67 17.37
CA ASN A 95 1.29 1.72 18.43
C ASN A 95 -0.10 2.01 19.04
N ASN A 96 -0.54 3.28 19.00
CA ASN A 96 -1.84 3.73 19.51
C ASN A 96 -2.74 4.29 18.41
N ALA A 97 -2.46 3.99 17.14
CA ALA A 97 -3.25 4.47 16.02
C ALA A 97 -4.65 3.84 16.03
N GLY A 98 -5.63 4.59 15.50
CA GLY A 98 -6.95 4.05 15.24
C GLY A 98 -6.87 2.88 14.28
N GLN A 99 -7.74 1.90 14.46
CA GLN A 99 -7.80 0.72 13.59
C GLN A 99 -9.22 0.53 13.07
N VAL A 100 -9.31 0.05 11.84
CA VAL A 100 -10.58 -0.33 11.22
C VAL A 100 -10.38 -1.58 10.39
N VAL A 101 -11.37 -2.46 10.44
CA VAL A 101 -11.38 -3.68 9.63
C VAL A 101 -12.12 -3.38 8.33
N VAL A 102 -11.47 -3.62 7.20
CA VAL A 102 -12.01 -3.46 5.85
C VAL A 102 -11.96 -4.79 5.11
N ALA A 103 -12.94 -5.06 4.25
CA ALA A 103 -13.01 -6.29 3.48
C ALA A 103 -12.60 -6.03 2.02
N VAL A 104 -11.54 -6.69 1.56
CA VAL A 104 -11.09 -6.66 0.16
C VAL A 104 -11.20 -8.08 -0.40
N ASN A 105 -11.94 -8.26 -1.50
CA ASN A 105 -12.17 -9.57 -2.11
C ASN A 105 -12.66 -10.65 -1.13
N GLY A 106 -13.56 -10.27 -0.21
CA GLY A 106 -14.13 -11.19 0.79
C GLY A 106 -13.19 -11.56 1.95
N ARG A 107 -11.98 -10.96 2.02
CA ARG A 107 -11.04 -11.14 3.13
C ARG A 107 -10.94 -9.86 3.96
N ASN A 108 -10.98 -10.03 5.28
CA ASN A 108 -10.79 -8.92 6.21
C ASN A 108 -9.31 -8.55 6.35
N TYR A 109 -9.04 -7.26 6.30
CA TYR A 109 -7.74 -6.63 6.52
C TYR A 109 -7.89 -5.52 7.56
N THR A 110 -6.84 -5.32 8.36
CA THR A 110 -6.80 -4.22 9.32
C THR A 110 -6.03 -3.04 8.73
N GLY A 111 -6.74 -1.92 8.58
CA GLY A 111 -6.15 -0.62 8.30
C GLY A 111 -5.87 0.12 9.60
N GLN A 112 -4.73 0.80 9.67
CA GLN A 112 -4.41 1.72 10.76
C GLN A 112 -4.52 3.15 10.24
N TYR A 113 -4.98 4.07 11.07
CA TYR A 113 -5.11 5.47 10.70
C TYR A 113 -4.78 6.42 11.85
N ILE A 114 -4.28 7.58 11.47
CA ILE A 114 -4.04 8.73 12.34
C ILE A 114 -4.83 9.87 11.73
N VAL A 115 -5.56 10.60 12.57
CA VAL A 115 -6.25 11.82 12.15
C VAL A 115 -5.67 12.98 12.92
N GLU A 116 -5.36 14.03 12.18
CA GLU A 116 -4.75 15.23 12.73
C GLU A 116 -5.63 16.43 12.38
N ASN A 117 -5.94 17.27 13.37
CA ASN A 117 -6.77 18.46 13.20
C ASN A 117 -5.93 19.61 12.63
N LEU A 118 -6.21 20.01 11.39
CA LEU A 118 -5.53 21.11 10.69
C LEU A 118 -6.14 22.50 10.97
N GLY A 119 -7.10 22.58 11.86
CA GLY A 119 -7.86 23.77 12.19
C GLY A 119 -8.99 24.07 11.21
N PHE A 120 -9.48 25.30 11.26
CA PHE A 120 -10.55 25.81 10.43
C PHE A 120 -9.97 26.40 9.14
N TRP A 121 -10.45 25.93 8.00
CA TRP A 121 -10.08 26.44 6.68
C TRP A 121 -11.34 26.93 5.98
N THR A 122 -11.21 27.84 5.01
CA THR A 122 -12.36 28.30 4.21
C THR A 122 -13.14 27.13 3.63
N SER A 123 -14.47 27.20 3.59
CA SER A 123 -15.27 26.13 3.00
C SER A 123 -14.94 25.97 1.50
N ARG A 124 -14.94 24.73 0.98
CA ARG A 124 -14.85 24.52 -0.48
C ARG A 124 -16.05 25.09 -1.23
N GLN A 125 -17.19 25.19 -0.56
CA GLN A 125 -18.44 25.69 -1.14
C GLN A 125 -18.47 27.22 -1.23
N ASP A 126 -17.61 27.91 -0.46
CA ASP A 126 -17.44 29.36 -0.50
C ASP A 126 -15.94 29.72 -0.51
N PRO A 127 -15.28 29.65 -1.68
CA PRO A 127 -13.85 29.93 -1.80
C PRO A 127 -13.51 31.41 -1.61
N THR A 128 -14.51 32.30 -1.69
CA THR A 128 -14.37 33.75 -1.49
C THR A 128 -14.59 34.18 -0.04
N CYS A 129 -14.88 33.23 0.84
CA CYS A 129 -15.05 33.41 2.27
C CYS A 129 -13.95 34.29 2.86
N LYS A 130 -14.39 35.36 3.54
CA LYS A 130 -13.55 36.20 4.38
C LYS A 130 -13.92 35.97 5.84
N PRO A 131 -13.06 35.30 6.64
CA PRO A 131 -13.38 34.94 8.02
C PRO A 131 -13.70 36.14 8.92
N LYS A 132 -13.17 37.33 8.60
CA LYS A 132 -13.47 38.59 9.31
C LYS A 132 -14.89 39.12 9.08
N GLU A 133 -15.49 38.81 7.94
CA GLU A 133 -16.83 39.28 7.54
C GLU A 133 -17.89 38.24 7.90
N ASN A 134 -17.57 36.95 7.77
CA ASN A 134 -18.43 35.84 8.17
C ASN A 134 -17.64 34.79 8.98
N PRO A 135 -17.79 34.73 10.32
CA PRO A 135 -17.05 33.78 11.14
C PRO A 135 -17.51 32.32 10.97
N LEU A 136 -18.61 32.06 10.25
CA LEU A 136 -19.16 30.72 10.01
C LEU A 136 -18.75 30.14 8.65
N CYS A 137 -17.93 30.85 7.86
CA CYS A 137 -17.55 30.39 6.51
C CYS A 137 -16.31 29.47 6.48
N GLU A 138 -15.68 29.25 7.64
CA GLU A 138 -14.64 28.24 7.80
C GLU A 138 -15.21 26.92 8.31
N ARG A 139 -14.64 25.81 7.85
CA ARG A 139 -14.99 24.47 8.34
C ARG A 139 -13.76 23.74 8.81
N GLN A 140 -14.00 22.88 9.78
CA GLN A 140 -12.99 22.04 10.39
C GLN A 140 -12.37 21.12 9.33
N THR A 141 -11.05 21.20 9.22
CA THR A 141 -10.25 20.43 8.26
C THR A 141 -9.37 19.43 8.99
N TYR A 142 -9.23 18.24 8.41
CA TYR A 142 -8.45 17.15 8.97
C TYR A 142 -7.46 16.61 7.95
N ARG A 143 -6.32 16.15 8.45
CA ARG A 143 -5.39 15.30 7.71
C ARG A 143 -5.56 13.88 8.20
N ILE A 144 -5.85 12.97 7.28
CA ILE A 144 -5.96 11.55 7.57
C ILE A 144 -4.75 10.87 6.95
N THR A 145 -3.98 10.20 7.78
CA THR A 145 -2.89 9.33 7.33
C THR A 145 -3.28 7.89 7.63
N ALA A 146 -3.44 7.08 6.60
CA ALA A 146 -3.77 5.67 6.75
C ALA A 146 -2.67 4.78 6.18
N ARG A 147 -2.52 3.59 6.76
CA ARG A 147 -1.63 2.55 6.26
C ARG A 147 -2.25 1.18 6.47
N ASN A 148 -1.83 0.21 5.66
CA ASN A 148 -2.12 -1.18 5.98
C ASN A 148 -1.26 -1.61 7.18
N GLN A 149 -1.78 -2.53 8.00
CA GLN A 149 -0.97 -3.09 9.08
C GLN A 149 0.26 -3.80 8.47
N PRO A 150 1.49 -3.47 8.92
CA PRO A 150 2.68 -4.12 8.41
C PRO A 150 2.66 -5.60 8.80
N VAL A 151 2.70 -6.47 7.79
CA VAL A 151 2.81 -7.92 7.93
C VAL A 151 4.03 -8.37 7.14
N GLU A 152 4.81 -9.29 7.69
CA GLU A 152 6.01 -9.81 7.02
C GLU A 152 5.66 -10.41 5.66
N GLY A 153 6.47 -10.07 4.64
CA GLY A 153 6.25 -10.52 3.26
C GLY A 153 5.12 -9.82 2.50
N ARG A 154 4.45 -8.82 3.11
CA ARG A 154 3.48 -7.96 2.42
C ARG A 154 4.02 -6.55 2.15
N ALA A 155 3.51 -5.93 1.10
CA ALA A 155 3.79 -4.56 0.75
C ALA A 155 3.23 -3.59 1.80
N ALA A 156 4.08 -2.75 2.39
CA ALA A 156 3.63 -1.67 3.26
C ALA A 156 3.25 -0.45 2.41
N VAL A 157 2.01 0.02 2.56
CA VAL A 157 1.45 1.17 1.85
C VAL A 157 0.93 2.16 2.87
N MET A 158 1.28 3.43 2.69
CA MET A 158 0.76 4.55 3.46
C MET A 158 0.24 5.62 2.50
N MET A 159 -0.93 6.17 2.79
CA MET A 159 -1.53 7.28 2.04
C MET A 159 -1.98 8.36 3.00
N GLN A 160 -1.93 9.60 2.52
CA GLN A 160 -2.32 10.77 3.29
C GLN A 160 -3.27 11.63 2.46
N VAL A 161 -4.38 12.04 3.06
CA VAL A 161 -5.41 12.87 2.42
C VAL A 161 -5.81 14.03 3.33
N ILE A 162 -6.21 15.14 2.72
CA ILE A 162 -6.81 16.27 3.43
C ILE A 162 -8.31 16.20 3.22
N TRP A 163 -9.04 16.04 4.32
CA TRP A 163 -10.48 16.01 4.34
C TRP A 163 -11.01 17.36 4.86
N ARG A 164 -11.86 17.99 4.04
CA ARG A 164 -12.50 19.28 4.33
C ARG A 164 -14.00 19.06 4.29
N MET A 165 -14.71 19.54 5.31
CA MET A 165 -16.18 19.59 5.35
C MET A 165 -16.77 20.60 4.37
#